data_AF-A0A1H0DK20-F1
#
_entry.id   AF-A0A1H0DK20-F1
#
_cell.length_a   1.000
_cell.length_b   1.000
_cell.length_c   1.000
_cell.angle_alpha   90.00
_cell.angle_beta   90.00
_cell.angle_gamma   90.00
#
_symmetry.space_group_name_H-M   'P 1'
#
loop_
_entity.id
_entity.type
_entity.pdbx_description
1 polymer ?
#
loop_
_entity_poly.entity_id
_entity_poly.type
_entity_poly.pdbx_seq_one_letter_code
_entity_poly.pdbx_strand_id
1 'polypeptide(L)'
;MSARLPHETGAKRAARREAGRRAELRSYLTGFALAVLLTALPFSLVAAGLDGRWVLTAIGLAALAQIVVHFRFFLHISLDRSTRDDLQLILFTSLIIALMAGGTIWILGNLHERMM
;
A
#
# COMPACT_ATOMS: atom_id res chain seq x y z
N MET A 1 -16.67 42.32 -11.54
CA MET A 1 -17.90 41.51 -11.65
C MET A 1 -17.79 40.36 -10.64
N SER A 2 -18.23 40.62 -9.41
CA SER A 2 -18.11 39.71 -8.27
C SER A 2 -19.07 38.53 -8.45
N ALA A 3 -18.53 37.38 -8.82
CA ALA A 3 -19.29 36.14 -8.88
C ALA A 3 -19.67 35.75 -7.43
N ARG A 4 -20.94 35.99 -7.08
CA ARG A 4 -21.54 35.53 -5.82
C ARG A 4 -21.38 34.01 -5.75
N LEU A 5 -20.49 33.55 -4.90
CA LEU A 5 -20.48 32.15 -4.48
C LEU A 5 -21.82 31.88 -3.76
N PRO A 6 -22.55 30.82 -4.14
CA PRO A 6 -23.78 30.46 -3.43
C PRO A 6 -23.46 30.19 -1.96
N HIS A 7 -24.21 30.82 -1.06
CA HIS A 7 -24.13 30.62 0.39
C HIS A 7 -24.59 29.20 0.73
N GLU A 8 -23.69 28.22 0.60
CA GLU A 8 -23.91 26.88 1.14
C GLU A 8 -24.09 26.98 2.66
N THR A 9 -25.29 26.68 3.16
CA THR A 9 -25.67 26.72 4.57
C THR A 9 -24.74 25.86 5.42
N GLY A 10 -24.37 26.32 6.63
CA GLY A 10 -23.43 25.63 7.52
C GLY A 10 -23.76 24.16 7.79
N ALA A 11 -25.04 23.81 7.80
CA ALA A 11 -25.52 22.43 7.91
C ALA A 11 -25.07 21.52 6.75
N LYS A 12 -25.09 22.04 5.50
CA LYS A 12 -24.64 21.32 4.31
C LYS A 12 -23.13 21.06 4.33
N ARG A 13 -22.35 22.04 4.82
CA ARG A 13 -20.90 21.91 5.00
C ARG A 13 -20.55 20.89 6.09
N ALA A 14 -21.30 20.86 7.19
CA ALA A 14 -21.13 19.88 8.26
C ALA A 14 -21.43 18.45 7.77
N ALA A 15 -22.56 18.26 7.07
CA ALA A 15 -22.93 16.96 6.49
C ALA A 15 -21.90 16.45 5.47
N ARG A 16 -21.35 17.33 4.62
CA ARG A 16 -20.30 16.96 3.65
C ARG A 16 -18.98 16.58 4.32
N ARG A 17 -18.62 17.23 5.44
CA ARG A 17 -17.45 16.88 6.25
C ARG A 17 -17.62 15.53 6.95
N GLU A 18 -18.79 15.25 7.51
CA GLU A 18 -19.08 13.93 8.11
C GLU A 18 -19.08 12.81 7.07
N ALA A 19 -19.67 13.05 5.90
CA ALA A 19 -19.64 12.09 4.80
C ALA A 19 -18.21 11.78 4.34
N GLY A 20 -17.37 12.82 4.19
CA GLY A 20 -15.94 12.67 3.86
C GLY A 20 -15.19 11.84 4.91
N ARG A 21 -15.37 12.16 6.20
CA ARG A 21 -14.71 11.42 7.30
C ARG A 21 -15.15 9.96 7.37
N ARG A 22 -16.43 9.67 7.12
CA ARG A 22 -16.92 8.28 7.05
C ARG A 22 -16.33 7.52 5.86
N ALA A 23 -16.12 8.17 4.72
CA ALA A 23 -15.50 7.55 3.55
C ALA A 23 -14.03 7.22 3.80
N GLU A 24 -13.27 8.13 4.40
CA GLU A 24 -11.88 7.89 4.80
C GLU A 24 -11.77 6.74 5.81
N LEU A 25 -12.58 6.75 6.88
CA LEU A 25 -12.59 5.68 7.88
C LEU A 25 -12.94 4.32 7.26
N ARG A 26 -13.89 4.27 6.33
CA ARG A 26 -14.22 3.04 5.59
C ARG A 26 -13.04 2.55 4.77
N SER A 27 -12.30 3.43 4.09
CA SER A 27 -11.10 3.07 3.33
C SER A 27 -10.01 2.49 4.22
N TYR A 28 -9.74 3.11 5.37
CA TYR A 28 -8.76 2.59 6.33
C TYR A 28 -9.17 1.21 6.89
N LEU A 29 -10.45 1.04 7.25
CA LEU A 29 -10.96 -0.23 7.78
C LEU A 29 -10.92 -1.35 6.74
N THR A 30 -11.27 -1.07 5.48
CA THR A 30 -11.20 -2.08 4.40
C THR A 30 -9.77 -2.46 4.08
N GLY A 31 -8.85 -1.48 4.04
CA GLY A 31 -7.43 -1.73 3.89
C GLY A 31 -6.84 -2.56 5.02
N PHE A 32 -7.19 -2.23 6.25
CA PHE A 32 -6.78 -3.00 7.43
C PHE A 32 -7.28 -4.45 7.37
N ALA A 33 -8.57 -4.66 7.06
CA ALA A 33 -9.13 -6.00 6.91
C ALA A 33 -8.42 -6.82 5.82
N LEU A 34 -8.14 -6.19 4.68
CA LEU A 34 -7.42 -6.83 3.57
C LEU A 34 -5.99 -7.21 3.96
N ALA A 35 -5.28 -6.31 4.65
CA ALA A 35 -3.92 -6.56 5.13
C ALA A 35 -3.87 -7.72 6.14
N VAL A 36 -4.84 -7.77 7.06
CA VAL A 36 -4.97 -8.87 8.04
C VAL A 36 -5.24 -10.19 7.33
N LEU A 37 -6.19 -10.23 6.39
CA LEU A 37 -6.47 -11.43 5.59
C LEU A 37 -5.25 -11.92 4.83
N LEU A 38 -4.53 -11.01 4.19
CA LEU A 38 -3.34 -11.33 3.41
C LEU A 38 -2.17 -11.79 4.27
N THR A 39 -2.15 -11.45 5.56
CA THR A 39 -1.18 -11.96 6.55
C THR A 39 -1.61 -13.31 7.11
N ALA A 40 -2.90 -13.49 7.38
CA ALA A 40 -3.43 -14.73 7.90
C ALA A 40 -3.26 -15.89 6.91
N LEU A 41 -3.31 -15.62 5.61
CA LEU A 41 -3.17 -16.61 4.55
C LEU A 41 -1.80 -17.33 4.54
N PRO A 42 -0.64 -16.65 4.49
CA PRO A 42 0.66 -17.33 4.59
C PRO A 42 0.85 -18.01 5.95
N PHE A 43 0.35 -17.44 7.06
CA PHE A 43 0.45 -18.06 8.38
C PHE A 43 -0.33 -19.38 8.47
N SER A 44 -1.53 -19.43 7.90
CA SER A 44 -2.34 -20.66 7.89
C SER A 44 -1.74 -21.73 6.98
N LEU A 45 -1.15 -21.33 5.84
CA LEU A 45 -0.38 -22.21 4.95
C LEU A 45 0.80 -22.88 5.66
N VAL A 46 1.58 -22.12 6.45
CA VAL A 46 2.68 -22.64 7.25
C VAL A 46 2.16 -23.57 8.34
N ALA A 47 1.09 -23.18 9.06
CA ALA A 47 0.50 -23.97 10.14
C ALA A 47 -0.10 -25.30 9.64
N ALA A 48 -0.55 -25.37 8.39
CA ALA A 48 -1.07 -26.58 7.76
C ALA A 48 0.01 -27.60 7.37
N GLY A 49 1.30 -27.28 7.51
CA GLY A 49 2.40 -28.21 7.25
C GLY A 49 2.62 -28.53 5.76
N LEU A 50 2.26 -27.61 4.86
CA LEU A 50 2.44 -27.78 3.42
C LEU A 50 3.93 -27.77 3.03
N ASP A 51 4.23 -28.35 1.86
CA ASP A 51 5.58 -28.43 1.32
C ASP A 51 6.31 -27.08 1.33
N GLY A 52 7.54 -27.07 1.88
CA GLY A 52 8.30 -25.84 2.12
C GLY A 52 8.53 -24.99 0.87
N ARG A 53 8.66 -25.61 -0.32
CA ARG A 53 8.83 -24.87 -1.58
C ARG A 53 7.57 -24.12 -2.00
N TRP A 54 6.40 -24.71 -1.81
CA TRP A 54 5.10 -24.07 -2.09
C TRP A 54 4.76 -22.99 -1.06
N VAL A 55 5.16 -23.20 0.19
CA VAL A 55 4.99 -22.22 1.26
C VAL A 55 5.85 -20.98 1.01
N LEU A 56 7.12 -21.14 0.61
CA LEU A 56 8.01 -20.01 0.31
C LEU A 56 7.50 -19.16 -0.84
N THR A 57 6.99 -19.77 -1.92
CA THR A 57 6.43 -19.03 -3.06
C THR A 57 5.13 -18.30 -2.67
N ALA A 58 4.26 -18.95 -1.89
CA ALA A 58 3.03 -18.33 -1.38
C ALA A 58 3.33 -17.14 -0.46
N ILE A 59 4.30 -17.25 0.45
CA ILE A 59 4.75 -16.16 1.33
C ILE A 59 5.31 -15.00 0.49
N GLY A 60 6.16 -15.29 -0.50
CA GLY A 60 6.72 -14.25 -1.37
C GLY A 60 5.65 -13.48 -2.14
N LEU A 61 4.66 -14.19 -2.68
CA LEU A 61 3.53 -13.56 -3.40
C LEU A 61 2.63 -12.75 -2.46
N ALA A 62 2.35 -13.28 -1.27
CA ALA A 62 1.59 -12.58 -0.23
C ALA A 62 2.32 -11.30 0.22
N ALA A 63 3.64 -11.35 0.40
CA ALA A 63 4.45 -10.20 0.76
C ALA A 63 4.43 -9.10 -0.32
N LEU A 64 4.56 -9.48 -1.60
CA LEU A 64 4.43 -8.55 -2.74
C LEU A 64 3.06 -7.87 -2.77
N ALA A 65 1.99 -8.66 -2.65
CA ALA A 65 0.63 -8.12 -2.59
C ALA A 65 0.42 -7.23 -1.34
N GLN A 66 1.07 -7.55 -0.21
CA GLN A 66 0.97 -6.78 1.03
C GLN A 66 1.58 -5.39 0.90
N ILE A 67 2.69 -5.26 0.18
CA ILE A 67 3.28 -3.97 -0.17
C ILE A 67 2.24 -3.15 -0.94
N VAL A 68 1.64 -3.71 -2.00
CA VAL A 68 0.64 -2.98 -2.81
C VAL A 68 -0.55 -2.52 -1.97
N VAL A 69 -1.06 -3.36 -1.06
CA VAL A 69 -2.18 -3.01 -0.16
C VAL A 69 -1.81 -1.84 0.75
N HIS A 70 -0.62 -1.85 1.37
CA HIS A 70 -0.19 -0.75 2.24
C HIS A 70 -0.01 0.56 1.45
N PHE A 71 0.62 0.48 0.28
CA PHE A 71 0.79 1.65 -0.58
C PHE A 71 -0.55 2.23 -1.05
N ARG A 72 -1.57 1.41 -1.31
CA ARG A 72 -2.88 1.92 -1.72
C ARG A 72 -3.70 2.47 -0.54
N PHE A 73 -3.85 1.69 0.53
CA PHE A 73 -4.81 2.00 1.60
C PHE A 73 -4.24 2.88 2.71
N PHE A 74 -2.97 2.70 3.08
CA PHE A 74 -2.35 3.49 4.15
C PHE A 74 -1.71 4.77 3.63
N LEU A 75 -1.03 4.70 2.47
CA LEU A 75 -0.40 5.88 1.88
C LEU A 75 -1.40 6.76 1.10
N HIS A 76 -2.68 6.37 1.10
CA HIS A 76 -3.81 7.11 0.52
C HIS A 76 -3.51 7.69 -0.87
N ILE A 77 -2.80 6.92 -1.72
CA ILE A 77 -2.54 7.30 -3.10
C ILE A 77 -3.87 7.51 -3.81
N SER A 78 -4.23 8.78 -3.90
CA SER A 78 -5.39 9.27 -4.61
C SER A 78 -4.95 9.40 -6.06
N LEU A 79 -5.50 8.58 -6.95
CA LEU A 79 -5.33 8.73 -8.41
C LEU A 79 -6.07 9.97 -8.95
N ASP A 80 -6.23 11.00 -8.12
CA ASP A 80 -6.81 12.26 -8.52
C ASP A 80 -5.78 13.04 -9.34
N ARG A 81 -6.27 13.81 -10.33
CA ARG A 81 -5.40 14.65 -11.17
C ARG A 81 -4.61 15.67 -10.34
N SER A 82 -5.12 16.07 -9.17
CA SER A 82 -4.47 17.06 -8.32
C SER A 82 -3.28 16.52 -7.50
N THR A 83 -3.11 15.20 -7.38
CA THR A 83 -2.10 14.58 -6.51
C THR A 83 -1.07 13.75 -7.31
N ARG A 84 -1.01 13.96 -8.63
CA ARG A 84 -0.11 13.22 -9.52
C ARG A 84 1.37 13.46 -9.22
N ASP A 85 1.72 14.67 -8.81
CA ASP A 85 3.11 15.03 -8.50
C ASP A 85 3.60 14.31 -7.24
N ASP A 86 2.78 14.25 -6.19
CA ASP A 86 3.08 13.49 -4.97
C ASP A 86 3.17 11.99 -5.25
N LEU A 87 2.27 11.47 -6.10
CA LEU A 87 2.32 10.07 -6.54
C LEU A 87 3.62 9.75 -7.30
N GLN A 88 4.06 10.65 -8.17
CA GLN A 88 5.30 10.47 -8.92
C GLN A 88 6.52 10.50 -8.00
N LEU A 89 6.54 11.38 -6.99
CA LEU A 89 7.59 11.43 -5.98
C LEU A 89 7.66 10.11 -5.18
N ILE A 90 6.52 9.64 -4.67
CA ILE A 90 6.43 8.39 -3.91
C ILE A 90 6.90 7.20 -4.77
N LEU A 91 6.43 7.12 -6.02
CA LEU A 91 6.80 6.03 -6.93
C LEU A 91 8.31 6.05 -7.23
N PHE A 92 8.87 7.24 -7.45
CA PHE A 92 10.30 7.41 -7.71
C PHE A 92 11.16 7.01 -6.50
N THR A 93 10.81 7.47 -5.29
CA THR A 93 11.51 7.08 -4.06
C THR A 93 11.42 5.57 -3.83
N SER A 94 10.25 4.97 -4.05
CA SER A 94 10.04 3.53 -3.88
C SER A 94 10.85 2.71 -4.88
N LEU A 95 10.95 3.18 -6.12
CA LEU A 95 11.81 2.57 -7.15
C LEU A 95 13.28 2.59 -6.72
N ILE A 96 13.78 3.71 -6.20
CA ILE A 96 15.16 3.81 -5.69
C ILE A 96 15.38 2.82 -4.55
N ILE A 97 14.46 2.73 -3.59
CA ILE A 97 14.57 1.78 -2.46
C ILE A 97 14.59 0.34 -2.98
N ALA A 98 13.73 -0.01 -3.93
CA ALA A 98 13.69 -1.35 -4.52
C ALA A 98 15.00 -1.69 -5.25
N LEU A 99 15.56 -0.75 -6.00
CA LEU A 99 16.84 -0.91 -6.67
C LEU A 99 18.00 -1.04 -5.68
N MET A 100 18.03 -0.23 -4.62
CA MET A 100 19.06 -0.32 -3.60
C MET A 100 18.97 -1.65 -2.84
N ALA A 101 17.81 -2.00 -2.30
CA ALA A 101 17.65 -3.23 -1.54
C ALA A 101 17.87 -4.48 -2.40
N GLY A 102 17.24 -4.53 -3.59
CA GLY A 102 17.40 -5.63 -4.54
C GLY A 102 18.84 -5.74 -5.06
N GLY A 103 19.45 -4.60 -5.39
CA GLY A 103 20.85 -4.52 -5.81
C GLY A 103 21.81 -4.97 -4.72
N THR A 104 21.58 -4.59 -3.46
CA THR A 104 22.39 -5.04 -2.32
C THR A 104 22.29 -6.56 -2.14
N ILE A 105 21.08 -7.13 -2.16
CA ILE A 105 20.89 -8.58 -2.06
C ILE A 105 21.61 -9.30 -3.21
N TRP A 106 21.49 -8.79 -4.44
CA TRP A 106 22.16 -9.35 -5.62
C TRP A 106 23.68 -9.32 -5.51
N ILE A 107 24.24 -8.15 -5.17
CA ILE A 107 25.70 -7.95 -5.07
C ILE A 107 26.27 -8.84 -3.97
N LEU A 108 25.65 -8.87 -2.80
CA LEU A 108 26.11 -9.70 -1.68
C LEU A 108 26.00 -11.20 -1.99
N GLY A 109 24.93 -11.62 -2.68
CA GLY A 109 24.78 -13.00 -3.14
C GLY A 109 25.90 -13.39 -4.10
N ASN A 110 26.19 -12.55 -5.10
CA ASN A 110 27.27 -12.81 -6.06
C ASN A 110 28.66 -12.79 -5.40
N LEU A 111 28.87 -11.91 -4.42
CA LEU A 111 30.11 -11.85 -3.65
C LEU A 111 30.32 -13.13 -2.84
N HIS A 112 29.27 -13.61 -2.17
CA HIS A 112 29.31 -14.83 -1.38
C HIS A 112 29.69 -16.05 -2.22
N GLU A 113 29.09 -16.21 -3.40
CA GLU A 113 29.43 -17.29 -4.35
C GLU A 113 30.86 -17.23 -4.88
N ARG A 114 31.49 -16.06 -4.89
CA ARG A 114 32.88 -15.87 -5.36
C ARG A 114 33.93 -16.03 -4.25
N MET A 115 33.54 -15.85 -2.99
CA MET A 115 34.44 -15.91 -1.83
C MET A 115 34.41 -17.25 -1.10
N MET A 116 33.36 -18.04 -1.31
CA MET A 116 33.26 -19.44 -0.87
C MET A 116 33.79 -20.37 -1.97
#